data_AF-A0A1Q8QNP7-F1
#
_entry.id   AF-A0A1Q8QNP7-F1
#
_cell.length_a   1.000
_cell.length_b   1.000
_cell.length_c   1.000
_cell.angle_alpha   90.00
_cell.angle_beta   90.00
_cell.angle_gamma   90.00
#
_symmetry.space_group_name_H-M   'P 1'
#
loop_
_entity.id
_entity.type
_entity.pdbx_description
1 polymer ?
#
loop_
_entity_poly.entity_id
_entity_poly.type
_entity_poly.pdbx_seq_one_letter_code
_entity_poly.pdbx_strand_id
1 'polypeptide(L)'
;MAIIYKKCTKCGSKNSVKIDCGMPGYERSREAEAGKMNPDYSCNDCGHEWNRKQAMDEAYGKIKIIKASVGGYFGGYYDVTVDFDNLQTTWSFNEGETQKTSKRSIQVSTSQAFIEKLKMVNLLNWKANYTEVGVCDGTHWSVEIFTVERTIKKYGDNMFPLEWELFCKSIGRITNRKFH
;
A
#
# COMPACT_ATOMS: atom_id res chain seq x y z
N MET A 1 -10.62 -5.02 2.19
CA MET A 1 -9.94 -3.80 2.71
C MET A 1 -9.00 -4.19 3.83
N ALA A 2 -7.74 -3.76 3.78
CA ALA A 2 -6.80 -4.05 4.87
C ALA A 2 -6.78 -2.97 5.95
N ILE A 3 -7.12 -1.71 5.64
CA ILE A 3 -7.13 -0.63 6.63
C ILE A 3 -8.41 -0.68 7.46
N ILE A 4 -8.27 -0.79 8.79
CA ILE A 4 -9.38 -0.77 9.73
C ILE A 4 -9.47 0.64 10.33
N TYR A 5 -10.23 1.53 9.70
CA TYR A 5 -10.35 2.94 10.12
C TYR A 5 -10.90 3.12 11.54
N LYS A 6 -11.66 2.14 12.05
CA LYS A 6 -12.21 2.10 13.42
C LYS A 6 -11.20 1.59 14.46
N LYS A 7 -10.00 1.17 14.07
CA LYS A 7 -8.96 0.78 15.02
C LYS A 7 -8.27 2.06 15.48
N CYS A 8 -8.24 2.31 16.78
CA CYS A 8 -7.52 3.43 17.36
C CYS A 8 -6.03 3.35 16.99
N THR A 9 -5.52 4.43 16.41
CA THR A 9 -4.10 4.58 16.02
C THR A 9 -3.15 4.60 17.21
N LYS A 10 -3.64 4.99 18.41
CA LYS A 10 -2.83 5.11 19.62
C LYS A 10 -2.79 3.84 20.47
N CYS A 11 -3.95 3.31 20.88
CA CYS A 11 -4.03 2.16 21.78
C CYS A 11 -4.35 0.83 21.07
N GLY A 12 -4.68 0.86 19.78
CA GLY A 12 -5.05 -0.33 19.01
C GLY A 12 -6.44 -0.89 19.29
N SER A 13 -7.23 -0.28 20.19
CA SER A 13 -8.60 -0.69 20.49
C SER A 13 -9.51 -0.56 19.27
N LYS A 14 -10.50 -1.46 19.15
CA LYS A 14 -11.58 -1.40 18.15
C LYS A 14 -12.84 -0.72 18.72
N ASN A 15 -12.82 -0.33 20.00
CA ASN A 15 -13.90 0.40 20.65
C ASN A 15 -13.82 1.89 20.29
N SER A 16 -14.26 2.21 19.06
CA SER A 16 -14.27 3.57 18.53
C SER A 16 -15.64 3.93 17.97
N VAL A 17 -16.01 5.19 18.11
CA VAL A 17 -17.21 5.76 17.49
C VAL A 17 -16.81 6.63 16.31
N LYS A 18 -17.64 6.63 15.27
CA LYS A 18 -17.52 7.60 14.17
C LYS A 18 -18.11 8.91 14.68
N ILE A 19 -17.37 9.99 14.56
CA ILE A 19 -17.86 11.33 14.90
C ILE A 19 -18.78 11.74 13.75
N ASP A 20 -20.08 11.82 14.02
CA ASP A 20 -21.01 12.36 13.06
C ASP A 20 -20.96 13.89 13.15
N CYS A 21 -20.27 14.50 12.20
CA CYS A 21 -20.28 15.95 12.09
C CYS A 21 -21.59 16.36 11.41
N GLY A 22 -22.57 16.79 12.21
CA GLY A 22 -23.66 17.63 11.73
C GLY A 22 -23.12 18.92 11.10
N MET A 23 -24.01 19.84 10.67
CA MET A 23 -23.63 21.11 10.07
C MET A 23 -22.55 21.81 10.93
N PRO A 24 -21.34 22.06 10.40
CA PRO A 24 -20.24 22.54 11.22
C PRO A 24 -20.58 23.93 11.79
N GLY A 25 -20.47 24.07 13.12
CA GLY A 25 -20.58 25.37 13.77
C GLY A 25 -19.46 26.32 13.31
N TYR A 26 -19.66 27.62 13.50
CA TYR A 26 -18.76 28.70 13.06
C TYR A 26 -17.28 28.47 13.44
N GLU A 27 -17.01 27.96 14.65
CA GLU A 27 -15.64 27.66 15.11
C GLU A 27 -14.98 26.56 14.27
N ARG A 28 -15.71 25.50 13.95
CA ARG A 28 -15.22 24.37 13.15
C ARG A 28 -14.95 24.78 11.70
N SER A 29 -15.67 25.78 11.18
CA SER A 29 -15.39 26.40 9.88
C SER A 29 -14.08 27.21 9.90
N ARG A 30 -13.84 28.01 10.93
CA ARG A 30 -12.57 28.75 11.10
C ARG A 30 -11.38 27.81 11.27
N GLU A 31 -11.57 26.70 11.97
CA GLU A 31 -10.53 25.67 12.12
C GLU A 31 -10.22 24.99 10.78
N ALA A 32 -11.23 24.67 9.97
CA ALA A 32 -11.03 24.14 8.62
C ALA A 32 -10.30 25.14 7.71
N GLU A 33 -10.63 26.44 7.78
CA GLU A 33 -9.91 27.51 7.07
C GLU A 33 -8.47 27.67 7.54
N ALA A 34 -8.19 27.41 8.82
CA ALA A 34 -6.84 27.33 9.39
C ALA A 34 -6.12 26.00 9.08
N GLY A 35 -6.75 25.10 8.31
CA GLY A 35 -6.17 23.80 7.93
C GLY A 35 -6.21 22.73 9.03
N LYS A 36 -6.91 22.95 10.15
CA LYS A 36 -7.14 21.90 11.16
C LYS A 36 -8.07 20.85 10.58
N MET A 37 -7.60 19.60 10.56
CA MET A 37 -8.40 18.47 10.10
C MET A 37 -9.39 18.04 11.17
N ASN A 38 -10.68 17.99 10.82
CA ASN A 38 -11.71 17.44 11.67
C ASN A 38 -11.51 15.93 11.88
N PRO A 39 -11.62 15.43 13.12
CA PRO A 39 -11.53 14.00 13.39
C PRO A 39 -12.78 13.28 12.86
N ASP A 40 -12.56 12.09 12.26
CA ASP A 40 -13.64 11.23 11.78
C ASP A 40 -14.06 10.20 12.84
N TYR A 41 -13.17 9.89 13.79
CA TYR A 41 -13.32 8.84 14.79
C TYR A 41 -12.78 9.28 16.15
N SER A 42 -13.37 8.73 17.21
CA SER A 42 -12.89 8.86 18.59
C SER A 42 -12.85 7.50 19.27
N CYS A 43 -11.83 7.23 20.07
CA CYS A 43 -11.70 5.99 20.85
C CYS A 43 -12.35 6.14 22.22
N ASN A 44 -13.25 5.22 22.56
CA ASN A 44 -13.94 5.22 23.85
C ASN A 44 -13.00 4.86 25.03
N ASP A 45 -11.93 4.10 24.77
CA ASP A 45 -11.05 3.61 25.85
C ASP A 45 -9.95 4.61 26.24
N CYS A 46 -9.48 5.44 25.30
CA CYS A 46 -8.37 6.38 25.55
C CYS A 46 -8.65 7.83 25.13
N GLY A 47 -9.84 8.12 24.59
CA GLY A 47 -10.24 9.46 24.15
C GLY A 47 -9.46 9.99 22.95
N HIS A 48 -8.59 9.19 22.32
CA HIS A 48 -7.83 9.63 21.15
C HIS A 48 -8.75 9.82 19.95
N GLU A 49 -8.59 10.93 19.23
CA GLU A 49 -9.35 11.25 18.03
C GLU A 49 -8.44 11.18 16.80
N TRP A 50 -8.97 10.66 15.69
CA TRP A 50 -8.24 10.58 14.43
C TRP A 50 -9.16 10.67 13.23
N ASN A 51 -8.59 11.04 12.08
CA ASN A 51 -9.27 11.02 10.79
C ASN A 51 -8.78 9.87 9.89
N ARG A 52 -9.44 9.69 8.74
CA ARG A 52 -9.06 8.65 7.77
C ARG A 52 -7.61 8.79 7.27
N LYS A 53 -7.12 10.02 7.06
CA LYS A 53 -5.75 10.26 6.59
C LYS A 53 -4.74 9.76 7.61
N GLN A 54 -4.90 10.10 8.89
CA GLN A 54 -4.04 9.62 9.97
C GLN A 54 -4.07 8.09 10.09
N ALA A 55 -5.25 7.46 9.97
CA ALA A 55 -5.35 6.01 9.96
C ALA A 55 -4.64 5.37 8.74
N MET A 56 -4.67 6.01 7.57
CA MET A 56 -3.88 5.59 6.41
C MET A 56 -2.39 5.75 6.66
N ASP A 57 -1.96 6.91 7.14
CA ASP A 57 -0.55 7.22 7.42
C ASP A 57 0.06 6.19 8.39
N GLU A 58 -0.65 5.88 9.47
CA GLU A 58 -0.27 4.84 10.44
C GLU A 58 -0.20 3.45 9.79
N ALA A 59 -1.18 3.08 8.96
CA ALA A 59 -1.21 1.76 8.32
C ALA A 59 -0.07 1.56 7.32
N TYR A 60 0.25 2.59 6.52
CA TYR A 60 1.38 2.54 5.59
C TYR A 60 2.72 2.68 6.30
N GLY A 61 2.79 3.40 7.42
CA GLY A 61 4.00 3.50 8.26
C GLY A 61 4.41 2.17 8.90
N LYS A 62 3.49 1.19 9.00
CA LYS A 62 3.77 -0.17 9.50
C LYS A 62 4.34 -1.12 8.44
N ILE A 63 4.45 -0.70 7.18
CA ILE A 63 4.98 -1.55 6.11
C ILE A 63 6.50 -1.64 6.25
N LYS A 64 7.01 -2.87 6.29
CA LYS A 64 8.44 -3.17 6.39
C LYS A 64 9.03 -3.60 5.06
N ILE A 65 8.33 -4.51 4.37
CA ILE A 65 8.81 -5.10 3.12
C ILE A 65 7.63 -5.24 2.16
N ILE A 66 7.86 -4.95 0.89
CA ILE A 66 6.93 -5.28 -0.20
C ILE A 66 7.66 -6.21 -1.15
N LYS A 67 7.03 -7.35 -1.45
CA LYS A 67 7.42 -8.23 -2.54
C LYS A 67 6.35 -8.15 -3.62
N ALA A 68 6.77 -7.93 -4.86
CA ALA A 68 5.87 -7.89 -6.00
C ALA A 68 6.43 -8.81 -7.08
N SER A 69 5.57 -9.62 -7.67
CA SER A 69 5.92 -10.51 -8.77
C SER A 69 4.89 -10.37 -9.87
N VAL A 70 5.34 -10.41 -11.12
CA VAL A 70 4.49 -10.36 -12.31
C VAL A 70 5.17 -11.09 -13.45
N GLY A 71 4.42 -11.92 -14.15
CA GLY A 71 4.97 -12.66 -15.27
C GLY A 71 3.98 -13.65 -15.87
N GLY A 72 4.40 -14.25 -16.96
CA GLY A 72 3.64 -15.27 -17.67
C GLY A 72 4.57 -16.14 -18.48
N TYR A 73 4.04 -17.28 -18.95
CA TYR A 73 4.83 -18.35 -19.55
C TYR A 73 5.77 -17.87 -20.68
N PHE A 74 5.33 -16.93 -21.52
CA PHE A 74 6.08 -16.47 -22.69
C PHE A 74 6.89 -15.17 -22.50
N GLY A 75 6.75 -14.45 -21.38
CA GLY A 75 7.32 -13.11 -21.19
C GLY A 75 8.30 -12.96 -20.03
N GLY A 76 8.63 -14.07 -19.37
CA GLY A 76 9.43 -14.10 -18.16
C GLY A 76 8.69 -13.62 -16.91
N TYR A 77 9.43 -13.61 -15.80
CA TYR A 77 8.95 -13.24 -14.47
C TYR A 77 9.82 -12.14 -13.90
N TYR A 78 9.18 -11.06 -13.47
CA TYR A 78 9.80 -9.97 -12.73
C TYR A 78 9.49 -10.16 -11.25
N ASP A 79 10.52 -10.14 -10.41
CA ASP A 79 10.36 -10.13 -8.97
C ASP A 79 11.04 -8.91 -8.39
N VAL A 80 10.35 -8.22 -7.49
CA VAL A 80 10.85 -7.05 -6.79
C VAL A 80 10.66 -7.23 -5.31
N THR A 81 11.69 -6.91 -4.54
CA THR A 81 11.61 -6.73 -3.10
C THR A 81 12.03 -5.30 -2.77
N VAL A 82 11.20 -4.56 -2.05
CA VAL A 82 11.52 -3.27 -1.45
C VAL A 82 11.53 -3.46 0.06
N ASP A 83 12.69 -3.27 0.67
CA ASP A 83 12.91 -3.35 2.11
C ASP A 83 13.09 -1.92 2.66
N PHE A 84 12.10 -1.49 3.45
CA PHE A 84 12.06 -0.15 4.03
C PHE A 84 12.92 -0.03 5.29
N ASP A 85 13.13 -1.13 6.01
CA ASP A 85 13.97 -1.15 7.22
C ASP A 85 15.45 -1.05 6.84
N ASN A 86 15.86 -1.78 5.78
CA ASN A 86 17.25 -1.79 5.29
C ASN A 86 17.51 -0.79 4.15
N LEU A 87 16.49 -0.04 3.72
CA LEU A 87 16.52 0.90 2.59
C LEU A 87 17.17 0.29 1.35
N GLN A 88 16.73 -0.91 0.98
CA GLN A 88 17.28 -1.68 -0.14
C GLN A 88 16.18 -2.17 -1.06
N THR A 89 16.49 -2.21 -2.35
CA THR A 89 15.63 -2.86 -3.34
C THR A 89 16.39 -3.95 -4.07
N THR A 90 15.73 -5.09 -4.24
CA THR A 90 16.16 -6.18 -5.10
C THR A 90 15.17 -6.28 -6.26
N TRP A 91 15.69 -6.39 -7.47
CA TRP A 91 14.91 -6.64 -8.68
C TRP A 91 15.53 -7.83 -9.39
N SER A 92 14.72 -8.76 -9.87
CA SER A 92 15.14 -9.86 -10.72
C SER A 92 14.19 -10.04 -11.88
N PHE A 93 14.74 -10.53 -12.99
CA PHE A 93 14.02 -10.93 -14.18
C PHE A 93 14.51 -12.29 -14.63
N ASN A 94 13.59 -13.23 -14.85
CA ASN A 94 13.87 -14.58 -15.27
C ASN A 94 13.07 -14.91 -16.54
N GLU A 95 13.73 -15.33 -17.62
CA GLU A 95 13.10 -15.74 -18.87
C GLU A 95 13.93 -16.85 -19.53
N GLY A 96 13.43 -18.08 -19.53
CA GLY A 96 14.19 -19.25 -19.95
C GLY A 96 15.50 -19.37 -19.16
N GLU A 97 16.63 -19.34 -19.85
CA GLU A 97 17.97 -19.37 -19.25
C GLU A 97 18.48 -17.98 -18.85
N THR A 98 17.80 -16.91 -19.24
CA THR A 98 18.21 -15.54 -18.90
C THR A 98 17.77 -15.19 -17.49
N GLN A 99 18.74 -14.95 -16.61
CA GLN A 99 18.52 -14.41 -15.28
C GLN A 99 19.28 -13.09 -15.12
N LYS A 100 18.56 -12.04 -14.74
CA LYS A 100 19.13 -10.73 -14.40
C LYS A 100 18.72 -10.39 -12.98
N THR A 101 19.67 -9.98 -12.16
CA THR A 101 19.41 -9.52 -10.80
C THR A 101 20.11 -8.18 -10.57
N SER A 102 19.45 -7.28 -9.86
CA SER A 102 19.95 -5.96 -9.51
C SER A 102 19.58 -5.67 -8.08
N LYS A 103 20.58 -5.27 -7.28
CA LYS A 103 20.38 -4.83 -5.91
C LYS A 103 20.89 -3.40 -5.76
N ARG A 104 20.18 -2.56 -5.01
CA ARG A 104 20.61 -1.19 -4.74
C ARG A 104 20.13 -0.71 -3.38
N SER A 105 20.87 0.23 -2.81
CA SER A 105 20.38 1.04 -1.69
C SER A 105 19.61 2.25 -2.20
N ILE A 106 18.66 2.71 -1.40
CA ILE A 106 17.83 3.89 -1.66
C ILE A 106 17.94 4.89 -0.51
N GLN A 107 17.65 6.16 -0.79
CA GLN A 107 17.61 7.19 0.25
C GLN A 107 16.28 7.13 1.01
N VAL A 108 16.29 7.61 2.26
CA VAL A 108 15.08 7.76 3.10
C VAL A 108 13.99 8.56 2.36
N SER A 109 14.36 9.67 1.72
CA SER A 109 13.45 10.51 0.94
C SER A 109 12.80 9.76 -0.23
N THR A 110 13.54 8.88 -0.89
CA THR A 110 13.03 8.05 -2.00
C THR A 110 12.04 7.01 -1.48
N SER A 111 12.37 6.38 -0.34
CA SER A 111 11.48 5.46 0.37
C SER A 111 10.16 6.14 0.78
N GLN A 112 10.24 7.31 1.41
CA GLN A 112 9.06 8.11 1.79
C GLN A 112 8.20 8.51 0.59
N ALA A 113 8.82 8.99 -0.48
CA ALA A 113 8.11 9.32 -1.72
C ALA A 113 7.41 8.11 -2.33
N PHE A 114 8.01 6.92 -2.24
CA PHE A 114 7.38 5.69 -2.68
C PHE A 114 6.19 5.29 -1.82
N ILE A 115 6.29 5.39 -0.49
CA ILE A 115 5.14 5.18 0.42
C ILE A 115 3.97 6.09 0.06
N GLU A 116 4.21 7.37 -0.25
CA GLU A 116 3.17 8.29 -0.70
C GLU A 116 2.51 7.83 -2.02
N LYS A 117 3.30 7.27 -2.95
CA LYS A 117 2.74 6.67 -4.17
C LYS A 117 1.90 5.43 -3.87
N LEU A 118 2.28 4.61 -2.90
CA LEU A 118 1.48 3.47 -2.48
C LEU A 118 0.13 3.88 -1.87
N LYS A 119 0.11 4.99 -1.11
CA LYS A 119 -1.13 5.61 -0.62
C LYS A 119 -2.02 6.05 -1.78
N MET A 120 -1.46 6.71 -2.79
CA MET A 120 -2.19 7.19 -3.97
C MET A 120 -2.85 6.04 -4.76
N VAL A 121 -2.16 4.90 -4.94
CA VAL A 121 -2.72 3.73 -5.63
C VAL A 121 -3.60 2.86 -4.72
N ASN A 122 -3.77 3.27 -3.46
CA ASN A 122 -4.60 2.61 -2.47
C ASN A 122 -4.27 1.11 -2.27
N LEU A 123 -2.98 0.77 -2.34
CA LEU A 123 -2.47 -0.61 -2.36
C LEU A 123 -3.07 -1.49 -1.26
N LEU A 124 -3.11 -1.00 -0.01
CA LEU A 124 -3.64 -1.76 1.12
C LEU A 124 -5.13 -2.13 0.97
N ASN A 125 -5.91 -1.38 0.19
CA ASN A 125 -7.35 -1.60 0.02
C ASN A 125 -7.76 -2.39 -1.23
N TRP A 126 -6.83 -2.72 -2.14
CA TRP A 126 -7.09 -3.66 -3.23
C TRP A 126 -7.75 -4.96 -2.72
N LYS A 127 -8.51 -5.64 -3.59
CA LYS A 127 -9.06 -6.98 -3.30
C LYS A 127 -7.91 -7.97 -3.07
N ALA A 128 -8.20 -9.05 -2.35
CA ALA A 128 -7.20 -10.08 -2.12
C ALA A 128 -6.94 -10.92 -3.39
N ASN A 129 -7.96 -11.10 -4.22
CA ASN A 129 -7.91 -11.89 -5.43
C ASN A 129 -8.59 -11.15 -6.60
N TYR A 130 -7.93 -11.20 -7.77
CA TYR A 130 -8.41 -10.75 -9.07
C TYR A 130 -8.24 -11.91 -10.08
N THR A 131 -9.18 -12.86 -10.12
CA THR A 131 -9.15 -13.97 -11.09
C THR A 131 -10.24 -13.76 -12.12
N GLU A 132 -9.89 -13.87 -13.40
CA GLU A 132 -10.86 -14.07 -14.46
C GLU A 132 -11.20 -15.55 -14.59
N VAL A 133 -12.49 -15.90 -14.48
CA VAL A 133 -12.92 -17.31 -14.53
C VAL A 133 -12.90 -17.78 -15.98
N GLY A 134 -12.20 -18.88 -16.27
CA GLY A 134 -12.21 -19.53 -17.58
C GLY A 134 -11.03 -19.22 -18.50
N VAL A 135 -10.02 -18.49 -18.01
CA VAL A 135 -8.73 -18.28 -18.70
C VAL A 135 -7.65 -19.02 -17.89
N CYS A 136 -6.94 -19.96 -18.53
CA CYS A 136 -5.95 -20.81 -17.86
C CYS A 136 -4.50 -20.40 -18.14
N ASP A 137 -4.32 -19.49 -19.08
CA ASP A 137 -3.06 -19.08 -19.66
C ASP A 137 -2.99 -17.56 -19.73
N GLY A 138 -1.90 -16.98 -19.24
CA GLY A 138 -1.72 -15.53 -19.30
C GLY A 138 -0.77 -14.97 -18.25
N THR A 139 -1.07 -13.76 -17.79
CA THR A 139 -0.21 -13.02 -16.86
C THR A 139 -0.71 -13.19 -15.44
N HIS A 140 0.16 -13.70 -14.58
CA HIS A 140 -0.08 -13.79 -13.15
C HIS A 140 0.72 -12.72 -12.44
N TRP A 141 0.16 -12.22 -11.35
CA TRP A 141 0.85 -11.28 -10.48
C TRP A 141 0.54 -11.55 -9.02
N SER A 142 1.47 -11.16 -8.16
CA SER A 142 1.27 -11.16 -6.71
C SER A 142 1.97 -9.98 -6.06
N VAL A 143 1.38 -9.50 -4.97
CA VAL A 143 1.98 -8.49 -4.09
C VAL A 143 1.81 -8.98 -2.65
N GLU A 144 2.93 -9.20 -1.97
CA GLU A 144 3.00 -9.53 -0.55
C GLU A 144 3.54 -8.34 0.23
N ILE A 145 2.78 -7.88 1.22
CA ILE A 145 3.09 -6.71 2.03
C ILE A 145 3.30 -7.19 3.46
N PHE A 146 4.54 -7.14 3.92
CA PHE A 146 4.93 -7.50 5.28
C PHE A 146 4.82 -6.25 6.14
N THR A 147 3.91 -6.29 7.11
CA THR A 147 3.75 -5.23 8.11
C THR A 147 4.22 -5.71 9.48
N VAL A 148 4.36 -4.79 10.44
CA VAL A 148 4.66 -5.15 11.84
C VAL A 148 3.67 -6.17 12.41
N GLU A 149 2.39 -6.08 12.05
CA GLU A 149 1.32 -6.89 12.67
C GLU A 149 1.00 -8.18 11.89
N ARG A 150 1.14 -8.16 10.55
CA ARG A 150 0.72 -9.26 9.67
C ARG A 150 1.32 -9.18 8.27
N THR A 151 1.16 -10.25 7.51
CA THR A 151 1.37 -10.28 6.05
C THR A 151 0.04 -10.14 5.31
N ILE A 152 -0.01 -9.24 4.33
CA ILE A 152 -1.15 -9.07 3.43
C ILE A 152 -0.73 -9.58 2.06
N LYS A 153 -1.48 -10.55 1.52
CA LYS A 153 -1.24 -11.11 0.18
C LYS A 153 -2.33 -10.67 -0.78
N LYS A 154 -1.92 -10.30 -1.99
CA LYS A 154 -2.79 -9.94 -3.10
C LYS A 154 -2.28 -10.64 -4.33
N TYR A 155 -3.16 -11.15 -5.14
CA TYR A 155 -2.79 -11.82 -6.37
C TYR A 155 -3.87 -11.65 -7.42
N GLY A 156 -3.49 -11.90 -8.66
CA GLY A 156 -4.43 -11.97 -9.75
C GLY A 156 -3.91 -12.79 -10.90
N ASP A 157 -4.85 -13.16 -11.73
CA ASP A 157 -4.69 -13.95 -12.93
C ASP A 157 -5.49 -13.28 -14.03
N ASN A 158 -4.77 -12.68 -14.97
CA ASN A 158 -5.27 -11.88 -16.10
C ASN A 158 -6.16 -10.68 -15.75
N MET A 159 -6.49 -10.48 -14.47
CA MET A 159 -7.24 -9.34 -13.98
C MET A 159 -6.40 -8.51 -13.01
N PHE A 160 -6.47 -7.19 -13.16
CA PHE A 160 -5.62 -6.24 -12.45
C PHE A 160 -6.46 -5.17 -11.73
N PRO A 161 -5.96 -4.61 -10.61
CA PRO A 161 -6.53 -3.41 -10.01
C PRO A 161 -6.50 -2.24 -11.00
N LEU A 162 -7.46 -1.31 -10.88
CA LEU A 162 -7.53 -0.12 -11.73
C LEU A 162 -6.21 0.69 -11.70
N GLU A 163 -5.56 0.73 -10.54
CA GLU A 163 -4.32 1.49 -10.32
C GLU A 163 -3.04 0.68 -10.61
N TRP A 164 -3.14 -0.52 -11.20
CA TRP A 164 -2.01 -1.43 -11.42
C TRP A 164 -0.85 -0.76 -12.18
N GLU A 165 -1.13 -0.07 -13.28
CA GLU A 165 -0.06 0.59 -14.05
C GLU A 165 0.69 1.65 -13.24
N LEU A 166 -0.01 2.39 -12.37
CA LEU A 166 0.61 3.41 -11.52
C LEU A 166 1.49 2.76 -10.45
N PHE A 167 1.07 1.60 -9.94
CA PHE A 167 1.88 0.78 -9.05
C PHE A 167 3.15 0.30 -9.77
N CYS A 168 3.04 -0.26 -10.98
CA CYS A 168 4.20 -0.74 -11.75
C CYS A 168 5.18 0.39 -12.09
N LYS A 169 4.67 1.55 -12.51
CA LYS A 169 5.48 2.75 -12.74
C LYS A 169 6.20 3.21 -11.46
N SER A 170 5.57 3.08 -10.30
CA SER A 170 6.17 3.43 -9.01
C SER A 170 7.28 2.44 -8.62
N ILE A 171 7.07 1.14 -8.83
CA ILE A 171 8.09 0.10 -8.65
C ILE A 171 9.28 0.34 -9.58
N GLY A 172 9.02 0.66 -10.85
CA GLY A 172 10.09 0.91 -11.80
C GLY A 172 10.95 2.12 -11.44
N ARG A 173 10.34 3.18 -10.89
CA ARG A 173 11.06 4.37 -10.40
C ARG A 173 11.95 4.06 -9.20
N ILE A 174 11.44 3.35 -8.19
CA ILE A 174 12.24 3.05 -6.98
C ILE A 174 13.38 2.06 -7.28
N THR A 175 13.16 1.10 -8.18
CA THR A 175 14.18 0.12 -8.58
C THR A 175 15.13 0.62 -9.66
N ASN A 176 14.78 1.68 -10.40
CA ASN A 176 15.42 2.11 -11.65
C ASN A 176 15.50 0.97 -12.69
N ARG A 177 14.48 0.12 -12.71
CA ARG A 177 14.33 -1.02 -13.62
C ARG A 177 12.88 -1.07 -14.13
N LYS A 178 12.63 -1.89 -15.15
CA LYS A 178 11.28 -2.08 -15.68
C LYS A 178 10.50 -3.05 -14.80
N PHE A 179 9.23 -2.77 -14.56
CA PHE A 179 8.27 -3.66 -13.90
C PHE A 179 6.92 -3.49 -14.60
N HIS A 180 6.23 -4.59 -14.84
CA HIS A 180 5.10 -4.69 -15.77
C HIS A 180 3.76 -4.88 -15.08
#